data_AF-A0A6P0IW43-F1
#
_entry.id   AF-A0A6P0IW43-F1
#
_cell.length_a   1.000
_cell.length_b   1.000
_cell.length_c   1.000
_cell.angle_alpha   90.00
_cell.angle_beta   90.00
_cell.angle_gamma   90.00
#
_symmetry.space_group_name_H-M   'P 1'
#
loop_
_entity.id
_entity.type
_entity.pdbx_description
1 polymer ?
#
loop_
_entity_poly.entity_id
_entity_poly.type
_entity_poly.pdbx_seq_one_letter_code
_entity_poly.pdbx_strand_id
1 'polypeptide(L)'
;MIIMLRLITRVFLLAVVFVFLLTCIPVQALAQESQGMVTSFLELKSSEYGALEPLSTRFTLSNNSDIPLSILKWNTPLEGFNHDMFLINKSGGESVAYTGRLVKRGVPQPDDYLTLKPGESVLVEVDLAQAYEIYESGDYSVTFKSEILDVESKTPTELAAKAQTQGLSSPKILESNTVSFKLLTSRPKSEPEALLPETSLKNDLDLKPEDILSKEINRAKQTPVFEGCSAERQNSLNQALTKAETIAEVALFDLQNTPTNKRSNAQRYKTWFGSYTQARYSKVSSNFEKIYDALAKCGLF
;
A
#
# COMPACT_ATOMS: atom_id res chain seq x y z
N MET A 1 -21.10 3.24 -90.81
CA MET A 1 -20.34 3.48 -92.05
C MET A 1 -18.91 3.80 -91.64
N ILE A 2 -17.99 2.87 -91.96
CA ILE A 2 -16.52 3.01 -92.00
C ILE A 2 -15.82 2.99 -90.61
N ILE A 3 -15.22 1.88 -90.11
CA ILE A 3 -14.02 1.11 -90.57
C ILE A 3 -12.76 2.00 -90.46
N MET A 4 -11.62 1.74 -89.78
CA MET A 4 -10.68 0.61 -89.72
C MET A 4 -9.65 0.99 -88.61
N LEU A 5 -9.27 0.11 -87.67
CA LEU A 5 -8.15 -0.85 -87.74
C LEU A 5 -6.76 -0.30 -87.36
N ARG A 6 -6.21 -0.80 -86.25
CA ARG A 6 -4.85 -1.41 -86.12
C ARG A 6 -4.67 -1.92 -84.68
N LEU A 7 -4.94 -3.20 -84.38
CA LEU A 7 -4.11 -4.41 -84.51
C LEU A 7 -3.06 -4.61 -83.39
N ILE A 8 -3.15 -5.81 -82.76
CA ILE A 8 -2.07 -6.64 -82.16
C ILE A 8 -1.67 -6.22 -80.72
N THR A 9 -1.79 -7.00 -79.62
CA THR A 9 -1.48 -8.44 -79.38
C THR A 9 -1.92 -8.87 -77.96
N ARG A 10 -2.19 -10.18 -77.76
CA ARG A 10 -2.05 -11.03 -76.52
C ARG A 10 -3.13 -10.85 -75.42
N VAL A 11 -4.12 -11.75 -75.23
CA VAL A 11 -4.14 -13.21 -74.92
C VAL A 11 -3.56 -13.54 -73.52
N PHE A 12 -4.32 -14.33 -72.74
CA PHE A 12 -4.08 -14.98 -71.43
C PHE A 12 -4.39 -14.12 -70.17
N LEU A 13 -5.50 -14.35 -69.45
CA LEU A 13 -5.84 -15.50 -68.57
C LEU A 13 -5.01 -15.49 -67.27
N LEU A 14 -5.60 -15.04 -66.16
CA LEU A 14 -5.55 -15.70 -64.85
C LEU A 14 -6.35 -14.93 -63.79
N ALA A 15 -7.29 -15.65 -63.19
CA ALA A 15 -8.05 -15.24 -62.03
C ALA A 15 -7.14 -15.10 -60.80
N VAL A 16 -7.30 -14.03 -60.03
CA VAL A 16 -6.78 -13.93 -58.66
C VAL A 16 -7.95 -13.59 -57.75
N VAL A 17 -8.53 -14.64 -57.19
CA VAL A 17 -9.45 -14.58 -56.04
C VAL A 17 -8.58 -14.31 -54.82
N PHE A 18 -8.61 -13.09 -54.30
CA PHE A 18 -7.92 -12.75 -53.05
C PHE A 18 -8.89 -12.99 -51.88
N VAL A 19 -8.82 -14.20 -51.33
CA VAL A 19 -9.50 -14.59 -50.09
C VAL A 19 -8.92 -13.76 -48.95
N PHE A 20 -9.71 -12.85 -48.38
CA PHE A 20 -9.39 -12.18 -47.13
C PHE A 20 -9.44 -13.19 -45.98
N LEU A 21 -8.29 -13.79 -45.69
CA LEU A 21 -8.07 -14.63 -44.51
C LEU A 21 -8.18 -13.76 -43.24
N LEU A 22 -9.19 -14.06 -42.42
CA LEU A 22 -9.22 -13.70 -41.00
C LEU A 22 -7.99 -14.33 -40.32
N THR A 23 -6.93 -13.55 -40.13
CA THR A 23 -5.85 -13.93 -39.23
C THR A 23 -6.26 -13.52 -37.82
N CYS A 24 -6.79 -14.48 -37.07
CA CYS A 24 -6.80 -14.43 -35.62
C CYS A 24 -5.34 -14.38 -35.18
N ILE A 25 -4.79 -13.18 -34.97
CA ILE A 25 -3.49 -13.02 -34.35
C ILE A 25 -3.67 -13.49 -32.91
N PRO A 26 -3.06 -14.60 -32.47
CA PRO A 26 -3.03 -14.88 -31.06
C PRO A 26 -2.29 -13.71 -30.42
N VAL A 27 -2.96 -12.98 -29.53
CA VAL A 27 -2.27 -12.12 -28.57
C VAL A 27 -1.40 -13.06 -27.76
N GLN A 28 -0.16 -13.21 -28.20
CA GLN A 28 0.86 -13.88 -27.44
C GLN A 28 1.08 -12.99 -26.23
N ALA A 29 0.47 -13.38 -25.11
CA ALA A 29 0.88 -12.89 -23.81
C ALA A 29 2.39 -13.11 -23.75
N LEU A 30 3.14 -12.01 -23.70
CA LEU A 30 4.58 -12.07 -23.44
C LEU A 30 4.72 -12.67 -22.05
N ALA A 31 4.95 -13.98 -21.99
CA ALA A 31 5.39 -14.65 -20.79
C ALA A 31 6.74 -14.04 -20.44
N GLN A 32 6.73 -13.07 -19.52
CA GLN A 32 7.94 -12.49 -18.99
C GLN A 32 8.62 -13.57 -18.17
N GLU A 33 9.72 -14.10 -18.69
CA GLU A 33 10.60 -15.06 -18.03
C GLU A 33 11.08 -14.44 -16.71
N SER A 34 10.50 -14.90 -15.60
CA SER A 34 11.02 -14.61 -14.26
C SER A 34 11.72 -15.88 -13.79
N GLN A 35 13.05 -15.90 -13.94
CA GLN A 35 13.90 -16.95 -13.40
C GLN A 35 13.92 -16.86 -11.87
N GLY A 36 12.92 -17.46 -11.24
CA GLY A 36 12.81 -17.62 -9.80
C GLY A 36 11.86 -18.76 -9.48
N MET A 37 12.11 -19.49 -8.39
CA MET A 37 11.19 -20.52 -7.89
C MET A 37 9.79 -19.97 -7.58
N VAL A 38 9.72 -18.65 -7.30
CA VAL A 38 8.47 -17.92 -7.04
C VAL A 38 8.40 -16.74 -8.00
N THR A 39 7.23 -16.51 -8.58
CA THR A 39 6.96 -15.38 -9.48
C THR A 39 5.71 -14.64 -9.06
N SER A 40 5.63 -13.34 -9.40
CA SER A 40 4.43 -12.53 -9.17
C SER A 40 3.87 -11.95 -10.46
N PHE A 41 2.55 -11.75 -10.50
CA PHE A 41 1.85 -11.18 -11.64
C PHE A 41 0.74 -10.23 -11.17
N LEU A 42 0.57 -9.12 -11.89
CA LEU A 42 -0.47 -8.14 -11.65
C LEU A 42 -1.45 -8.06 -12.81
N GLU A 43 -2.73 -7.93 -12.46
CA GLU A 43 -3.82 -7.65 -13.38
C GLU A 43 -4.72 -6.56 -12.79
N LEU A 44 -5.16 -5.62 -13.63
CA LEU A 44 -6.18 -4.65 -13.25
C LEU A 44 -7.55 -5.13 -13.74
N LYS A 45 -8.60 -4.87 -12.95
CA LYS A 45 -9.97 -5.19 -13.40
C LYS A 45 -10.44 -4.31 -14.57
N SER A 46 -9.93 -3.08 -14.64
CA SER A 46 -10.21 -2.11 -15.69
C SER A 46 -8.92 -1.35 -16.05
N SER A 47 -8.86 -0.83 -17.28
CA SER A 47 -7.82 0.12 -17.71
C SER A 47 -8.20 1.58 -17.41
N GLU A 48 -9.45 1.85 -17.04
CA GLU A 48 -9.96 3.17 -16.72
C GLU A 48 -10.82 3.12 -15.45
N TYR A 49 -10.68 4.14 -14.59
CA TYR A 49 -11.43 4.23 -13.34
C TYR A 49 -11.99 5.64 -13.12
N GLY A 50 -13.22 5.72 -12.62
CA GLY A 50 -13.82 6.93 -12.06
C GLY A 50 -13.35 7.23 -10.63
N ALA A 51 -13.65 8.44 -10.14
CA ALA A 51 -13.21 8.92 -8.84
C ALA A 51 -13.63 8.05 -7.64
N LEU A 52 -14.81 7.42 -7.72
CA LEU A 52 -15.41 6.62 -6.64
C LEU A 52 -15.29 5.11 -6.87
N GLU A 53 -14.73 4.68 -7.99
CA GLU A 53 -14.59 3.26 -8.32
C GLU A 53 -13.38 2.68 -7.59
N PRO A 54 -13.47 1.49 -6.99
CA PRO A 54 -12.32 0.85 -6.35
C PRO A 54 -11.24 0.56 -7.40
N LEU A 55 -9.97 0.84 -7.06
CA LEU A 55 -8.81 0.51 -7.91
C LEU A 55 -8.42 -0.95 -7.71
N SER A 56 -9.35 -1.84 -8.04
CA SER A 56 -9.22 -3.30 -7.89
C SER A 56 -8.06 -3.85 -8.72
N THR A 57 -7.02 -4.27 -8.01
CA THR A 57 -5.80 -4.87 -8.54
C THR A 57 -5.69 -6.30 -8.04
N ARG A 58 -5.55 -7.25 -8.95
CA ARG A 58 -5.31 -8.66 -8.64
C ARG A 58 -3.81 -8.91 -8.61
N PHE A 59 -3.36 -9.48 -7.51
CA PHE A 59 -2.00 -9.96 -7.32
C PHE A 59 -2.01 -11.47 -7.29
N THR A 60 -1.19 -12.07 -8.15
CA THR A 60 -0.98 -13.52 -8.21
C THR A 60 0.45 -13.83 -7.80
N LEU A 61 0.60 -14.80 -6.90
CA LEU A 61 1.89 -15.35 -6.48
C LEU A 61 1.92 -16.85 -6.84
N SER A 62 2.94 -17.26 -7.57
CA SER A 62 3.03 -18.61 -8.14
C SER A 62 4.30 -19.31 -7.69
N ASN A 63 4.19 -20.61 -7.40
CA ASN A 63 5.32 -21.52 -7.25
C ASN A 63 5.63 -22.17 -8.60
N ASN A 64 6.73 -21.78 -9.23
CA ASN A 64 7.17 -22.30 -10.53
C ASN A 64 8.21 -23.43 -10.40
N SER A 65 8.46 -23.91 -9.17
CA SER A 65 9.32 -25.05 -8.93
C SER A 65 8.55 -26.38 -9.00
N ASP A 66 9.30 -27.48 -8.96
CA ASP A 66 8.80 -28.86 -8.91
C ASP A 66 8.62 -29.39 -7.47
N ILE A 67 8.85 -28.56 -6.46
CA ILE A 67 8.73 -28.89 -5.04
C ILE A 67 7.74 -27.95 -4.33
N PRO A 68 7.08 -28.39 -3.25
CA PRO A 68 6.27 -27.49 -2.44
C PRO A 68 7.17 -26.43 -1.78
N LEU A 69 6.68 -25.19 -1.74
CA LEU A 69 7.35 -24.06 -1.11
C LEU A 69 6.46 -23.44 -0.05
N SER A 70 7.03 -23.14 1.11
CA SER A 70 6.41 -22.30 2.13
C SER A 70 6.98 -20.89 2.01
N ILE A 71 6.08 -19.91 1.88
CA ILE A 71 6.39 -18.51 1.63
C ILE A 71 5.83 -17.68 2.79
N LEU A 72 6.65 -16.82 3.38
CA LEU A 72 6.19 -15.89 4.42
C LEU A 72 5.30 -14.82 3.78
N LYS A 73 4.04 -14.68 4.25
CA LYS A 73 3.05 -13.77 3.65
C LYS A 73 3.38 -12.28 3.83
N TRP A 74 4.26 -11.96 4.77
CA TRP A 74 4.63 -10.57 5.07
C TRP A 74 5.22 -9.88 3.86
N ASN A 75 4.96 -8.57 3.73
CA ASN A 75 5.33 -7.76 2.56
C ASN A 75 4.70 -8.26 1.25
N THR A 76 3.57 -8.96 1.33
CA THR A 76 2.74 -9.30 0.18
C THR A 76 1.29 -8.85 0.38
N PRO A 77 0.53 -8.61 -0.71
CA PRO A 77 -0.89 -8.29 -0.62
C PRO A 77 -1.77 -9.38 0.01
N LEU A 78 -1.24 -10.59 0.27
CA LEU A 78 -1.97 -11.73 0.84
C LEU A 78 -2.52 -11.45 2.25
N GLU A 79 -1.99 -10.43 2.94
CA GLU A 79 -2.45 -9.96 4.25
C GLU A 79 -3.01 -8.52 4.19
N GLY A 80 -3.32 -8.02 2.99
CA GLY A 80 -3.66 -6.63 2.74
C GLY A 80 -2.45 -5.71 2.80
N PHE A 81 -2.69 -4.41 2.94
CA PHE A 81 -1.63 -3.40 2.97
C PHE A 81 -1.03 -3.28 4.38
N ASN A 82 0.06 -3.99 4.66
CA ASN A 82 0.84 -3.87 5.91
C ASN A 82 2.27 -3.35 5.71
N HIS A 83 2.61 -3.04 4.46
CA HIS A 83 3.90 -2.55 4.01
C HIS A 83 3.71 -1.82 2.66
N ASP A 84 4.71 -1.04 2.25
CA ASP A 84 4.77 -0.49 0.90
C ASP A 84 5.29 -1.56 -0.08
N MET A 85 4.46 -1.95 -1.04
CA MET A 85 4.71 -3.12 -1.90
C MET A 85 4.56 -2.83 -3.39
N PHE A 86 4.05 -1.66 -3.74
CA PHE A 86 3.76 -1.27 -5.12
C PHE A 86 4.49 0.01 -5.46
N LEU A 87 5.32 -0.06 -6.49
CA LEU A 87 5.87 1.11 -7.14
C LEU A 87 4.79 1.66 -8.08
N ILE A 88 4.20 2.80 -7.71
CA ILE A 88 3.18 3.47 -8.52
C ILE A 88 3.76 4.80 -9.00
N ASN A 89 3.68 5.04 -10.31
CA ASN A 89 4.16 6.28 -10.92
C ASN A 89 3.04 6.94 -11.69
N LYS A 90 2.87 8.25 -11.50
CA LYS A 90 2.03 9.08 -12.35
C LYS A 90 2.83 9.54 -13.56
N SER A 91 2.19 9.59 -14.73
CA SER A 91 2.79 10.17 -15.94
C SER A 91 3.28 11.59 -15.65
N GLY A 92 4.56 11.86 -15.94
CA GLY A 92 5.26 13.07 -15.50
C GLY A 92 6.38 12.81 -14.48
N GLY A 93 6.51 11.59 -13.96
CA GLY A 93 7.69 11.13 -13.20
C GLY A 93 7.56 11.22 -11.68
N GLU A 94 6.36 11.46 -11.15
CA GLU A 94 6.11 11.49 -9.72
C GLU A 94 5.72 10.09 -9.21
N SER A 95 6.47 9.58 -8.23
CA SER A 95 6.11 8.35 -7.52
C SER A 95 4.99 8.66 -6.51
N VAL A 96 3.94 7.85 -6.52
CA VAL A 96 2.82 7.99 -5.61
C VAL A 96 3.21 7.46 -4.23
N ALA A 97 2.97 8.26 -3.20
CA ALA A 97 3.31 7.91 -1.83
C ALA A 97 2.40 6.80 -1.26
N TYR A 98 3.01 5.92 -0.46
CA TYR A 98 2.29 4.99 0.40
C TYR A 98 1.77 5.69 1.66
N THR A 99 0.48 5.52 1.94
CA THR A 99 -0.23 6.02 3.12
C THR A 99 -0.90 4.92 3.94
N GLY A 100 -0.74 3.67 3.51
CA GLY A 100 -1.18 2.53 4.27
C GLY A 100 -0.38 2.35 5.57
N ARG A 101 -0.70 1.27 6.27
CA ARG A 101 -0.11 0.97 7.57
C ARG A 101 1.24 0.30 7.46
N LEU A 102 2.14 0.69 8.35
CA LEU A 102 3.41 -0.01 8.57
C LEU A 102 3.32 -0.83 9.85
N VAL A 103 3.68 -2.11 9.78
CA VAL A 103 3.56 -3.04 10.91
C VAL A 103 4.93 -3.53 11.35
N LYS A 104 5.26 -3.31 12.63
CA LYS A 104 6.41 -3.97 13.28
C LYS A 104 5.98 -5.37 13.75
N ARG A 105 6.74 -6.39 13.38
CA ARG A 105 6.41 -7.80 13.62
C ARG A 105 7.39 -8.47 14.58
N GLY A 106 6.91 -9.52 15.24
CA GLY A 106 7.74 -10.44 16.03
C GLY A 106 8.38 -11.50 15.14
N VAL A 107 8.75 -12.64 15.73
CA VAL A 107 9.16 -13.83 14.98
C VAL A 107 7.92 -14.47 14.33
N PRO A 108 7.97 -14.87 13.04
CA PRO A 108 6.81 -15.46 12.38
C PRO A 108 6.39 -16.78 13.03
N GLN A 109 5.09 -17.01 13.02
CA GLN A 109 4.43 -18.24 13.45
C GLN A 109 4.08 -19.10 12.24
N PRO A 110 3.72 -20.38 12.41
CA PRO A 110 3.36 -21.24 11.28
C PRO A 110 2.24 -20.64 10.40
N ASP A 111 1.26 -19.98 11.01
CA ASP A 111 0.14 -19.34 10.31
C ASP A 111 0.54 -18.09 9.51
N ASP A 112 1.74 -17.54 9.71
CA ASP A 112 2.28 -16.44 8.89
C ASP A 112 2.76 -16.91 7.52
N TYR A 113 2.99 -18.22 7.34
CA TYR A 113 3.41 -18.82 6.07
C TYR A 113 2.22 -19.31 5.25
N LEU A 114 2.40 -19.32 3.94
CA LEU A 114 1.54 -19.96 2.96
C LEU A 114 2.34 -21.06 2.25
N THR A 115 1.79 -22.28 2.18
CA THR A 115 2.39 -23.35 1.37
C THR A 115 1.74 -23.39 0.00
N LEU A 116 2.54 -23.31 -1.06
CA LEU A 116 2.15 -23.53 -2.45
C LEU A 116 2.78 -24.82 -2.96
N LYS A 117 1.95 -25.72 -3.48
CA LYS A 117 2.39 -26.93 -4.20
C LYS A 117 3.12 -26.57 -5.50
N PRO A 118 3.83 -27.53 -6.11
CA PRO A 118 4.42 -27.32 -7.45
C PRO A 118 3.38 -26.82 -8.45
N GLY A 119 3.67 -25.71 -9.13
CA GLY A 119 2.77 -25.07 -10.10
C GLY A 119 1.54 -24.37 -9.50
N GLU A 120 1.36 -24.40 -8.17
CA GLU A 120 0.22 -23.76 -7.53
C GLU A 120 0.39 -22.24 -7.48
N SER A 121 -0.73 -21.54 -7.62
CA SER A 121 -0.80 -20.08 -7.52
C SER A 121 -1.88 -19.67 -6.54
N VAL A 122 -1.63 -18.59 -5.81
CA VAL A 122 -2.61 -17.89 -5.00
C VAL A 122 -2.92 -16.54 -5.63
N LEU A 123 -4.19 -16.14 -5.62
CA LEU A 123 -4.65 -14.85 -6.11
C LEU A 123 -5.36 -14.10 -4.98
N VAL A 124 -5.02 -12.82 -4.82
CA VAL A 124 -5.72 -11.89 -3.93
C VAL A 124 -6.04 -10.61 -4.68
N GLU A 125 -7.16 -9.99 -4.34
CA GLU A 125 -7.56 -8.70 -4.89
C GLU A 125 -7.44 -7.62 -3.80
N VAL A 126 -6.82 -6.50 -4.14
CA VAL A 126 -6.66 -5.34 -3.27
C VAL A 126 -7.09 -4.07 -4.01
N ASP A 127 -7.55 -3.07 -3.26
CA ASP A 127 -7.86 -1.74 -3.81
C ASP A 127 -6.70 -0.79 -3.48
N LEU A 128 -5.92 -0.40 -4.50
CA LEU A 128 -4.74 0.44 -4.32
C LEU A 128 -5.07 1.79 -3.67
N ALA A 129 -6.29 2.32 -3.85
CA ALA A 129 -6.70 3.59 -3.27
C ALA A 129 -6.81 3.54 -1.73
N GLN A 130 -6.79 2.35 -1.12
CA GLN A 130 -6.81 2.20 0.34
C GLN A 130 -5.47 2.51 1.01
N ALA A 131 -4.37 2.53 0.25
CA ALA A 131 -3.03 2.62 0.82
C ALA A 131 -2.04 3.48 0.02
N TYR A 132 -2.46 4.07 -1.10
CA TYR A 132 -1.63 4.93 -1.95
C TYR A 132 -2.35 6.25 -2.27
N GLU A 133 -1.60 7.34 -2.36
CA GLU A 133 -2.13 8.69 -2.65
C GLU A 133 -2.55 8.91 -4.13
N ILE A 134 -3.43 8.05 -4.65
CA ILE A 134 -3.91 8.11 -6.05
C ILE A 134 -5.12 9.03 -6.13
N TYR A 135 -4.91 10.35 -5.99
CA TYR A 135 -5.99 11.33 -5.96
C TYR A 135 -6.23 12.02 -7.30
N GLU A 136 -5.17 12.36 -8.01
CA GLU A 136 -5.28 13.22 -9.19
C GLU A 136 -5.65 12.43 -10.44
N SER A 137 -6.57 12.91 -11.26
CA SER A 137 -6.80 12.33 -12.59
C SER A 137 -5.51 12.29 -13.40
N GLY A 138 -5.32 11.23 -14.18
CA GLY A 138 -4.12 11.04 -14.99
C GLY A 138 -3.83 9.59 -15.29
N ASP A 139 -2.75 9.36 -16.02
CA ASP A 139 -2.25 8.04 -16.36
C ASP A 139 -1.25 7.57 -15.31
N TYR A 140 -1.39 6.31 -14.87
CA TYR A 140 -0.58 5.68 -13.83
C TYR A 140 -0.02 4.36 -14.33
N SER A 141 1.17 4.01 -13.84
CA SER A 141 1.75 2.67 -13.94
C SER A 141 1.95 2.08 -12.55
N VAL A 142 1.75 0.77 -12.43
CA VAL A 142 1.84 0.02 -11.17
C VAL A 142 2.69 -1.23 -11.39
N THR A 143 3.66 -1.42 -10.51
CA THR A 143 4.48 -2.64 -10.44
C THR A 143 4.51 -3.10 -8.98
N PHE A 144 4.24 -4.37 -8.71
CA PHE A 144 4.55 -4.94 -7.41
C PHE A 144 6.07 -5.08 -7.32
N LYS A 145 6.67 -4.51 -6.27
CA LYS A 145 8.10 -4.56 -6.01
C LYS A 145 8.31 -4.52 -4.51
N SER A 146 8.55 -5.68 -3.92
CA SER A 146 8.77 -5.81 -2.48
C SER A 146 9.73 -6.94 -2.14
N GLU A 147 10.25 -6.92 -0.92
CA GLU A 147 11.09 -7.98 -0.39
C GLU A 147 10.23 -9.16 0.09
N ILE A 148 10.43 -10.32 -0.52
CA ILE A 148 9.96 -11.58 0.03
C ILE A 148 10.96 -12.04 1.08
N LEU A 149 10.48 -12.10 2.33
CA LEU A 149 11.34 -12.25 3.50
C LEU A 149 11.80 -13.69 3.75
N ASP A 150 11.04 -14.70 3.31
CA ASP A 150 11.42 -16.11 3.47
C ASP A 150 10.67 -17.01 2.48
N VAL A 151 11.39 -17.89 1.79
CA VAL A 151 10.88 -18.89 0.84
C VAL A 151 11.75 -20.13 0.93
N GLU A 152 11.17 -21.26 1.35
CA GLU A 152 11.90 -22.52 1.52
C GLU A 152 11.01 -23.74 1.28
N SER A 153 11.62 -24.88 0.96
CA SER A 153 10.95 -26.18 0.79
C SER A 153 10.70 -26.95 2.09
N LYS A 154 10.58 -26.24 3.22
CA LYS A 154 10.25 -26.80 4.54
C LYS A 154 8.80 -26.49 4.92
N THR A 155 8.28 -27.18 5.92
CA THR A 155 6.93 -26.91 6.44
C THR A 155 6.88 -25.58 7.20
N PRO A 156 5.71 -24.92 7.30
CA PRO A 156 5.53 -23.71 8.11
C PRO A 156 6.01 -23.85 9.56
N THR A 157 5.80 -25.01 10.18
CA THR A 157 6.24 -25.29 11.56
C THR A 157 7.76 -25.30 11.68
N GLU A 158 8.45 -25.94 10.74
CA GLU A 158 9.91 -25.97 10.71
C GLU A 158 10.50 -24.58 10.44
N LEU A 159 9.88 -23.79 9.55
CA LEU A 159 10.33 -22.43 9.26
C LEU A 159 10.11 -21.48 10.43
N ALA A 160 8.97 -21.55 11.14
CA ALA A 160 8.76 -20.77 12.35
C ALA A 160 9.78 -21.13 13.45
N ALA A 161 10.07 -22.42 13.65
CA ALA A 161 11.09 -22.88 14.60
C ALA A 161 12.51 -22.43 14.20
N LYS A 162 12.84 -22.49 12.90
CA LYS A 162 14.09 -21.94 12.37
C LYS A 162 14.17 -20.44 12.61
N ALA A 163 13.13 -19.68 12.29
CA ALA A 163 13.10 -18.23 12.49
C ALA A 163 13.35 -17.82 13.95
N GLN A 164 12.86 -18.61 14.90
CA GLN A 164 13.06 -18.39 16.33
C GLN A 164 14.51 -18.58 16.80
N THR A 165 15.28 -19.44 16.13
CA THR A 165 16.62 -19.86 16.57
C THR A 165 17.76 -19.34 15.69
N GLN A 166 17.52 -19.25 14.39
CA GLN A 166 18.50 -18.93 13.35
C GLN A 166 18.12 -17.66 12.55
N GLY A 167 16.91 -17.12 12.75
CA GLY A 167 16.39 -15.99 11.98
C GLY A 167 15.83 -16.40 10.61
N LEU A 168 15.37 -15.39 9.86
CA LEU A 168 14.87 -15.57 8.50
C LEU A 168 16.02 -15.78 7.52
N SER A 169 15.69 -16.40 6.38
CA SER A 169 16.58 -16.38 5.23
C SER A 169 16.77 -14.95 4.72
N SER A 170 17.82 -14.71 3.93
CA SER A 170 18.03 -13.40 3.32
C SER A 170 16.85 -13.02 2.42
N PRO A 171 16.24 -11.83 2.63
CA PRO A 171 15.16 -11.36 1.78
C PRO A 171 15.58 -11.25 0.32
N LYS A 172 14.61 -11.47 -0.58
CA LYS A 172 14.80 -11.31 -2.03
C LYS A 172 13.75 -10.36 -2.59
N ILE A 173 14.19 -9.43 -3.43
CA ILE A 173 13.27 -8.57 -4.17
C ILE A 173 12.50 -9.43 -5.17
N LEU A 174 11.18 -9.37 -5.10
CA LEU A 174 10.28 -9.93 -6.10
C LEU A 174 9.58 -8.77 -6.82
N GLU A 175 9.61 -8.84 -8.16
CA GLU A 175 8.98 -7.86 -9.03
C GLU A 175 7.96 -8.55 -9.93
N SER A 176 6.86 -7.85 -10.23
CA SER A 176 5.85 -8.28 -11.19
C SER A 176 6.06 -7.64 -12.57
N ASN A 177 5.18 -7.96 -13.52
CA ASN A 177 4.92 -7.10 -14.66
C ASN A 177 4.42 -5.72 -14.24
N THR A 178 4.50 -4.75 -15.14
CA THR A 178 3.89 -3.43 -14.99
C THR A 178 2.52 -3.40 -15.65
N VAL A 179 1.52 -2.88 -14.95
CA VAL A 179 0.18 -2.60 -15.48
C VAL A 179 -0.07 -1.10 -15.47
N SER A 180 -0.93 -0.62 -16.36
CA SER A 180 -1.26 0.81 -16.47
C SER A 180 -2.76 1.02 -16.44
N PHE A 181 -3.18 2.13 -15.82
CA PHE A 181 -4.56 2.60 -15.87
C PHE A 181 -4.65 4.10 -15.96
N LYS A 182 -5.83 4.58 -16.34
CA LYS A 182 -6.19 5.99 -16.31
C LYS A 182 -7.23 6.28 -15.24
N LEU A 183 -6.93 7.21 -14.35
CA LEU A 183 -7.92 7.80 -13.46
C LEU A 183 -8.59 8.96 -14.21
N LEU A 184 -9.86 8.77 -14.59
CA LEU A 184 -10.59 9.72 -15.44
C LEU A 184 -10.94 11.02 -14.72
N THR A 185 -11.21 10.92 -13.41
CA THR A 185 -11.64 12.03 -12.56
C THR A 185 -10.92 11.97 -11.23
N SER A 186 -10.52 13.14 -10.71
CA SER A 186 -9.82 13.21 -9.43
C SER A 186 -10.68 12.67 -8.29
N ARG A 187 -10.08 11.88 -7.42
CA ARG A 187 -10.71 11.34 -6.21
C ARG A 187 -10.76 12.42 -5.13
N PRO A 188 -11.81 12.42 -4.29
CA PRO A 188 -11.76 13.21 -3.07
C PRO A 188 -10.56 12.75 -2.25
N LYS A 189 -9.72 13.70 -1.82
CA LYS A 189 -8.74 13.40 -0.79
C LYS A 189 -9.54 13.04 0.46
N SER A 190 -9.27 11.89 1.06
CA SER A 190 -9.76 11.63 2.41
C SER A 190 -9.06 12.64 3.32
N GLU A 191 -9.64 13.83 3.47
CA GLU A 191 -9.41 14.63 4.65
C GLU A 191 -9.74 13.73 5.84
N PRO A 192 -8.88 13.69 6.88
CA PRO A 192 -9.27 13.02 8.11
C PRO A 192 -10.64 13.57 8.46
N GLU A 193 -11.63 12.67 8.55
CA GLU A 193 -13.04 13.00 8.79
C GLU A 193 -13.08 14.17 9.74
N ALA A 194 -13.50 15.34 9.21
CA ALA A 194 -13.44 16.58 9.94
C ALA A 194 -14.10 16.31 11.29
N LEU A 195 -13.29 16.38 12.34
CA LEU A 195 -13.78 16.42 13.71
C LEU A 195 -14.93 17.44 13.67
N LEU A 196 -16.09 17.01 14.14
CA LEU A 196 -17.28 17.85 14.26
C LEU A 196 -16.84 19.26 14.67
N PRO A 197 -17.36 20.33 14.03
CA PRO A 197 -16.91 21.69 14.29
C PRO A 197 -16.93 21.94 15.80
N GLU A 198 -15.84 22.50 16.34
CA GLU A 198 -15.58 22.76 17.76
C GLU A 198 -16.61 23.67 18.47
N THR A 199 -17.79 23.90 17.88
CA THR A 199 -18.77 24.89 18.34
C THR A 199 -19.79 24.35 19.33
N SER A 200 -19.66 23.13 19.84
CA SER A 200 -20.66 22.53 20.74
C SER A 200 -20.12 22.09 22.11
N LEU A 201 -19.22 22.86 22.72
CA LEU A 201 -19.06 22.85 24.19
C LEU A 201 -18.39 24.13 24.71
N LYS A 202 -18.91 25.30 24.31
CA LYS A 202 -18.76 26.52 25.12
C LYS A 202 -20.11 26.75 25.78
N ASN A 203 -20.27 26.22 26.98
CA ASN A 203 -20.93 26.88 28.10
C ASN A 203 -20.85 25.96 29.32
N ASP A 204 -20.71 26.61 30.46
CA ASP A 204 -20.72 26.07 31.82
C ASP A 204 -19.39 25.49 32.33
N LEU A 205 -18.39 26.36 32.51
CA LEU A 205 -17.67 26.42 33.78
C LEU A 205 -17.14 27.85 33.98
N ASP A 206 -17.85 28.62 34.80
CA ASP A 206 -17.37 29.91 35.34
C ASP A 206 -16.13 29.67 36.20
N LEU A 207 -14.95 29.85 35.61
CA LEU A 207 -13.71 30.00 36.36
C LEU A 207 -13.14 31.39 36.06
N LYS A 208 -12.97 32.18 37.14
CA LYS A 208 -12.45 33.54 37.05
C LYS A 208 -10.97 33.51 36.61
N PRO A 209 -10.49 34.47 35.80
CA PRO A 209 -9.15 34.45 35.21
C PRO A 209 -7.96 34.55 36.18
N GLU A 210 -8.18 34.64 37.49
CA GLU A 210 -7.11 34.94 38.45
C GLU A 210 -6.59 33.74 39.26
N ASP A 211 -7.17 32.54 39.09
CA ASP A 211 -6.73 31.33 39.82
C ASP A 211 -5.86 30.36 39.00
N ILE A 212 -5.48 30.69 37.76
CA ILE A 212 -4.46 29.94 37.00
C ILE A 212 -3.21 30.80 36.81
N LEU A 213 -2.69 31.32 37.92
CA LEU A 213 -1.28 31.68 38.02
C LEU A 213 -0.55 30.55 38.74
N SER A 214 -0.14 29.51 38.00
CA SER A 214 1.15 28.85 38.25
C SER A 214 1.49 27.83 37.17
N LYS A 215 2.61 28.10 36.49
CA LYS A 215 3.39 27.23 35.59
C LYS A 215 2.91 27.06 34.15
N GLU A 216 2.77 28.17 33.43
CA GLU A 216 3.26 28.16 32.05
C GLU A 216 4.80 28.05 32.07
N ILE A 217 5.31 26.84 31.87
CA ILE A 217 6.64 26.72 31.26
C ILE A 217 6.41 26.97 29.78
N ASN A 218 6.69 28.19 29.33
CA ASN A 218 6.92 28.51 27.93
C ASN A 218 8.08 27.64 27.42
N ARG A 219 7.80 26.39 27.06
CA ARG A 219 8.76 25.50 26.39
C ARG A 219 8.48 25.59 24.91
N ALA A 220 9.18 26.51 24.24
CA ALA A 220 9.18 26.58 22.79
C ALA A 220 9.50 25.19 22.20
N LYS A 221 8.73 24.79 21.19
CA LYS A 221 8.94 23.55 20.41
C LYS A 221 10.40 23.50 19.97
N GLN A 222 11.17 22.53 20.48
CA GLN A 222 12.55 22.37 20.04
C GLN A 222 12.52 21.86 18.61
N THR A 223 13.12 22.61 17.70
CA THR A 223 13.36 22.17 16.32
C THR A 223 14.45 21.10 16.33
N PRO A 224 14.26 19.96 15.64
CA PRO A 224 15.30 18.95 15.53
C PRO A 224 16.56 19.54 14.91
N VAL A 225 17.72 19.15 15.42
CA VAL A 225 19.01 19.46 14.81
C VAL A 225 19.36 18.33 13.85
N PHE A 226 19.67 18.68 12.61
CA PHE A 226 19.99 17.71 11.57
C PHE A 226 21.48 17.81 11.20
N GLU A 227 22.21 16.71 11.33
CA GLU A 227 23.58 16.61 10.83
C GLU A 227 23.58 16.03 9.41
N GLY A 228 24.20 16.74 8.45
CA GLY A 228 24.39 16.25 7.08
C GLY A 228 23.13 16.26 6.18
N CYS A 229 22.02 16.86 6.61
CA CYS A 229 20.81 16.99 5.78
C CYS A 229 20.82 18.28 4.94
N SER A 230 20.47 18.19 3.66
CA SER A 230 20.22 19.38 2.81
C SER A 230 18.99 20.15 3.28
N ALA A 231 18.90 21.44 2.92
CA ALA A 231 17.77 22.30 3.29
C ALA A 231 16.41 21.71 2.87
N GLU A 232 16.33 21.10 1.69
CA GLU A 232 15.12 20.43 1.19
C GLU A 232 14.73 19.23 2.06
N ARG A 233 15.70 18.39 2.47
CA ARG A 233 15.45 17.25 3.36
C ARG A 233 14.99 17.71 4.75
N GLN A 234 15.61 18.77 5.27
CA GLN A 234 15.20 19.35 6.56
C GLN A 234 13.76 19.88 6.49
N ASN A 235 13.37 20.54 5.39
CA ASN A 235 12.00 21.01 5.20
C ASN A 235 11.00 19.85 5.16
N SER A 236 11.29 18.78 4.39
CA SER A 236 10.44 17.59 4.34
C SER A 236 10.30 16.91 5.71
N LEU A 237 11.39 16.81 6.48
CA LEU A 237 11.37 16.24 7.83
C LEU A 237 10.56 17.09 8.81
N ASN A 238 10.66 18.41 8.73
CA ASN A 238 9.86 19.32 9.56
C ASN A 238 8.36 19.24 9.24
N GLN A 239 7.99 19.09 7.96
CA GLN A 239 6.60 18.85 7.55
C GLN A 239 6.10 17.49 8.06
N ALA A 240 6.92 16.45 7.96
CA ALA A 240 6.59 15.11 8.47
C ALA A 240 6.38 15.12 9.99
N LEU A 241 7.22 15.83 10.74
CA LEU A 241 7.10 15.97 12.20
C LEU A 241 5.79 16.67 12.60
N THR A 242 5.41 17.71 11.88
CA THR A 242 4.14 18.41 12.11
C THR A 242 2.95 17.45 11.92
N LYS A 243 2.97 16.63 10.86
CA LYS A 243 1.93 15.63 10.63
C LYS A 243 1.94 14.53 11.70
N ALA A 244 3.12 14.07 12.11
CA ALA A 244 3.26 13.05 13.14
C ALA A 244 2.69 13.51 14.49
N GLU A 245 2.93 14.77 14.86
CA GLU A 245 2.37 15.40 16.07
C GLU A 245 0.85 15.36 16.06
N THR A 246 0.20 15.82 14.99
CA THR A 246 -1.27 15.79 14.85
C THR A 246 -1.82 14.36 14.94
N ILE A 247 -1.17 13.39 14.29
CA ILE A 247 -1.63 12.00 14.32
C ILE A 247 -1.52 11.42 15.74
N ALA A 248 -0.44 11.70 16.45
CA ALA A 248 -0.22 11.26 17.82
C ALA A 248 -1.22 11.90 18.80
N GLU A 249 -1.52 13.18 18.62
CA GLU A 249 -2.53 13.93 19.38
C GLU A 249 -3.91 13.30 19.24
N VAL A 250 -4.37 13.11 18.00
CA VAL A 250 -5.69 12.54 17.71
C VAL A 250 -5.78 11.11 18.25
N ALA A 251 -4.72 10.31 18.10
CA ALA A 251 -4.70 8.95 18.65
C ALA A 251 -4.79 8.94 20.18
N LEU A 252 -4.08 9.85 20.86
CA LEU A 252 -4.15 9.98 22.32
C LEU A 252 -5.53 10.46 22.77
N PHE A 253 -6.09 11.46 22.08
CA PHE A 253 -7.43 11.98 22.34
C PHE A 253 -8.49 10.88 22.24
N ASP A 254 -8.47 10.08 21.17
CA ASP A 254 -9.38 8.94 21.00
C ASP A 254 -9.27 7.94 22.14
N LEU A 255 -8.03 7.60 22.54
CA LEU A 255 -7.76 6.65 23.63
C LEU A 255 -8.25 7.17 24.98
N GLN A 256 -8.10 8.46 25.26
CA GLN A 256 -8.51 9.06 26.52
C GLN A 256 -10.04 9.24 26.59
N ASN A 257 -10.65 9.69 25.48
CA ASN A 257 -12.06 10.08 25.46
C ASN A 257 -13.02 8.94 25.09
N THR A 258 -12.54 7.79 24.61
CA THR A 258 -13.42 6.62 24.39
C THR A 258 -14.00 6.13 25.72
N PRO A 259 -15.33 6.12 25.91
CA PRO A 259 -15.98 5.65 27.12
C PRO A 259 -15.66 4.17 27.41
N THR A 260 -15.44 3.82 28.69
CA THR A 260 -15.01 2.47 29.09
C THR A 260 -15.89 1.34 28.54
N ASN A 261 -17.21 1.55 28.49
CA ASN A 261 -18.19 0.59 27.96
C ASN A 261 -18.14 0.42 26.43
N LYS A 262 -17.45 1.31 25.70
CA LYS A 262 -17.28 1.27 24.24
C LYS A 262 -15.91 0.73 23.82
N ARG A 263 -14.91 0.72 24.72
CA ARG A 263 -13.51 0.35 24.42
C ARG A 263 -13.36 -1.06 23.85
N SER A 264 -14.14 -2.02 24.33
CA SER A 264 -14.11 -3.40 23.82
C SER A 264 -14.56 -3.55 22.37
N ASN A 265 -15.37 -2.61 21.88
CA ASN A 265 -15.91 -2.57 20.52
C ASN A 265 -15.28 -1.49 19.65
N ALA A 266 -14.29 -0.74 20.16
CA ALA A 266 -13.64 0.32 19.42
C ALA A 266 -12.89 -0.27 18.22
N GLN A 267 -13.43 -0.08 17.02
CA GLN A 267 -12.93 -0.73 15.80
C GLN A 267 -11.48 -0.36 15.51
N ARG A 268 -11.13 0.92 15.64
CA ARG A 268 -9.74 1.39 15.49
C ARG A 268 -8.80 0.67 16.46
N TYR A 269 -9.16 0.55 17.73
CA TYR A 269 -8.34 -0.17 18.72
C TYR A 269 -8.18 -1.66 18.35
N LYS A 270 -9.26 -2.32 17.97
CA LYS A 270 -9.24 -3.75 17.60
C LYS A 270 -8.36 -4.02 16.37
N THR A 271 -8.40 -3.14 15.38
CA THR A 271 -7.57 -3.24 14.17
C THR A 271 -6.08 -3.21 14.47
N TRP A 272 -5.64 -2.36 15.42
CA TRP A 272 -4.22 -2.14 15.70
C TRP A 272 -3.68 -2.96 16.88
N PHE A 273 -4.50 -3.19 17.89
CA PHE A 273 -4.06 -3.74 19.18
C PHE A 273 -4.78 -5.03 19.57
N GLY A 274 -5.73 -5.50 18.74
CA GLY A 274 -6.49 -6.72 18.96
C GLY A 274 -7.54 -6.61 20.06
N SER A 275 -7.90 -7.75 20.65
CA SER A 275 -8.91 -7.80 21.71
C SER A 275 -8.57 -6.91 22.90
N TYR A 276 -9.55 -6.14 23.35
CA TYR A 276 -9.41 -5.24 24.49
C TYR A 276 -9.17 -6.01 25.80
N THR A 277 -8.16 -5.59 26.54
CA THR A 277 -8.05 -5.78 27.99
C THR A 277 -7.69 -4.44 28.61
N GLN A 278 -8.12 -4.19 29.85
CA GLN A 278 -7.83 -2.92 30.54
C GLN A 278 -6.32 -2.65 30.62
N ALA A 279 -5.52 -3.66 30.95
CA ALA A 279 -4.06 -3.53 31.04
C ALA A 279 -3.42 -3.15 29.69
N ARG A 280 -3.86 -3.78 28.58
CA ARG A 280 -3.35 -3.46 27.24
C ARG A 280 -3.77 -2.06 26.81
N TYR A 281 -5.02 -1.68 27.08
CA TYR A 281 -5.54 -0.35 26.73
C TYR A 281 -4.80 0.76 27.48
N SER A 282 -4.54 0.58 28.78
CA SER A 282 -3.72 1.48 29.58
C SER A 282 -2.29 1.58 29.04
N LYS A 283 -1.68 0.46 28.65
CA LYS A 283 -0.32 0.46 28.08
C LYS A 283 -0.27 1.22 26.74
N VAL A 284 -1.24 1.00 25.86
CA VAL A 284 -1.36 1.71 24.57
C VAL A 284 -1.54 3.21 24.81
N SER A 285 -2.44 3.59 25.71
CA SER A 285 -2.68 5.00 26.06
C SER A 285 -1.40 5.68 26.57
N SER A 286 -0.67 5.05 27.49
CA SER A 286 0.60 5.57 28.00
C SER A 286 1.70 5.65 26.93
N ASN A 287 1.71 4.74 25.96
CA ASN A 287 2.67 4.82 24.84
C ASN A 287 2.35 6.02 23.93
N PHE A 288 1.08 6.25 23.58
CA PHE A 288 0.69 7.41 22.77
C PHE A 288 0.88 8.73 23.50
N GLU A 289 0.71 8.76 24.81
CA GLU A 289 1.04 9.91 25.65
C GLU A 289 2.52 10.27 25.52
N LYS A 290 3.43 9.29 25.62
CA LYS A 290 4.87 9.52 25.46
C LYS A 290 5.26 9.90 24.03
N ILE A 291 4.60 9.34 23.03
CA ILE A 291 4.85 9.67 21.61
C ILE A 291 4.41 11.11 21.34
N TYR A 292 3.18 11.46 21.75
CA TYR A 292 2.68 12.82 21.60
C TYR A 292 3.53 13.81 22.40
N ASP A 293 3.86 13.49 23.66
CA ASP A 293 4.76 14.31 24.47
C ASP A 293 6.09 14.50 23.74
N ALA A 294 6.77 13.46 23.28
CA ALA A 294 8.03 13.61 22.55
C ALA A 294 7.93 14.48 21.27
N LEU A 295 6.77 14.49 20.61
CA LEU A 295 6.52 15.29 19.40
C LEU A 295 6.12 16.74 19.71
N ALA A 296 5.29 16.96 20.73
CA ALA A 296 4.73 18.26 21.12
C ALA A 296 5.57 19.00 22.18
N LYS A 297 6.31 18.26 23.01
CA LYS A 297 7.15 18.69 24.12
C LYS A 297 8.47 17.92 24.12
N CYS A 298 9.54 18.57 23.70
CA CYS A 298 10.85 17.92 23.66
C CYS A 298 11.22 17.25 25.01
N GLY A 299 11.67 16.00 24.93
CA GLY A 299 11.73 15.06 26.04
C GLY A 299 12.51 15.53 27.27
N LEU A 300 12.15 14.94 28.41
CA LEU A 300 13.10 14.71 29.50
C LEU A 300 13.82 13.40 29.20
N PHE A 301 15.05 13.48 28.71
CA PHE A 301 16.08 12.47 28.96
C PHE A 301 17.13 13.10 29.86
#